data_AF-A0A941R8Z5-F1
#
_entry.id   AF-A0A941R8Z5-F1
#
_cell.length_a   1.000
_cell.length_b   1.000
_cell.length_c   1.000
_cell.angle_alpha   90.00
_cell.angle_beta   90.00
_cell.angle_gamma   90.00
#
_symmetry.space_group_name_H-M   'P 1'
#
loop_
_entity.id
_entity.type
_entity.pdbx_description
1 polymer ?
#
loop_
_entity_poly.entity_id
_entity_poly.type
_entity_poly.pdbx_seq_one_letter_code
_entity_poly.pdbx_strand_id
1 'polypeptide(L)' 'MLDASIPHVCAVPECEVLDGLTVDHIKPISRGGTDELSNLRFLCRQHNGRKRDLSEP' A
#
# COMPACT_ATOMS: atom_id res chain seq x y z
N MET A 1 -2.53 23.43 -2.88
CA MET A 1 -2.48 21.97 -3.07
C MET A 1 -1.09 21.56 -2.64
N LEU A 2 -0.96 20.67 -1.64
CA LEU A 2 0.36 20.28 -1.11
C LEU A 2 0.93 19.17 -2.00
N ASP A 3 1.88 19.54 -2.83
CA ASP A 3 2.73 18.70 -3.66
C ASP A 3 3.80 18.05 -2.78
N ALA A 4 3.42 16.97 -2.09
CA ALA A 4 4.32 16.20 -1.23
C ALA A 4 5.43 15.45 -1.99
N SER A 5 5.53 15.61 -3.31
CA SER A 5 6.48 14.93 -4.20
C SER A 5 6.48 13.39 -4.12
N ILE A 6 5.49 12.79 -3.43
CA ILE A 6 5.29 11.35 -3.36
C ILE A 6 4.36 10.94 -4.51
N PRO A 7 4.78 10.04 -5.40
CA PRO A 7 3.93 9.55 -6.48
C PRO A 7 2.73 8.79 -5.90
N HIS A 8 1.52 9.28 -6.20
CA HIS A 8 0.26 8.62 -5.85
C HIS A 8 -0.04 7.48 -6.84
N VAL A 9 0.77 6.43 -6.78
CA VAL A 9 0.74 5.26 -7.68
C VAL A 9 0.71 3.97 -6.87
N CYS A 10 0.10 2.91 -7.42
CA CYS A 10 0.15 1.59 -6.80
C CYS A 10 1.61 1.10 -6.67
N ALA A 11 1.97 0.57 -5.50
CA ALA A 11 3.34 0.12 -5.22
C ALA A 11 3.72 -1.22 -5.87
N VAL A 12 2.78 -1.88 -6.57
CA VAL A 12 3.07 -3.12 -7.32
C VAL A 12 3.65 -2.75 -8.68
N PRO A 13 4.82 -3.31 -9.07
CA PRO A 13 5.40 -3.08 -10.39
C PRO A 13 4.41 -3.40 -11.50
N GLU A 14 4.48 -2.66 -12.61
CA GLU A 14 3.63 -2.85 -13.80
C GLU A 14 2.13 -2.59 -13.55
N CYS A 15 1.76 -2.05 -12.38
CA CYS A 15 0.40 -1.60 -12.11
C CYS A 15 0.25 -0.12 -12.49
N GLU A 16 -0.59 0.17 -13.47
CA GLU A 16 -0.85 1.52 -13.96
C GLU A 16 -2.07 2.19 -13.30
N VAL A 17 -2.61 1.60 -12.22
CA VAL A 17 -3.77 2.15 -11.51
C VAL A 17 -3.34 3.35 -10.66
N LEU A 18 -3.96 4.51 -10.92
CA LEU A 18 -3.67 5.79 -10.27
C LEU A 18 -4.82 6.29 -9.38
N ASP A 19 -6.02 5.73 -9.54
CA ASP A 19 -7.22 6.08 -8.78
C ASP A 19 -7.62 4.96 -7.81
N GLY A 20 -8.47 5.29 -6.84
CA GLY A 20 -9.00 4.31 -5.88
C GLY A 20 -7.92 3.60 -5.06
N LEU A 21 -6.75 4.24 -4.91
CA LEU A 21 -5.65 3.72 -4.11
C LEU A 21 -5.98 3.82 -2.62
N THR A 22 -5.64 2.77 -1.90
CA THR A 22 -5.73 2.69 -0.43
C THR A 22 -4.35 2.68 0.17
N VAL A 23 -4.18 3.33 1.32
CA VAL A 23 -2.95 3.21 2.13
C VAL A 23 -2.98 1.89 2.87
N ASP A 24 -1.88 1.14 2.79
CA ASP A 24 -1.72 -0.16 3.43
C ASP A 24 -0.32 -0.31 4.02
N HIS A 25 -0.23 -1.06 5.12
CA HIS A 25 1.04 -1.32 5.79
C HIS A 25 1.85 -2.39 5.04
N ILE A 26 3.12 -2.06 4.74
CA ILE A 26 4.10 -2.97 4.14
C ILE A 26 4.24 -4.22 5.02
N LYS A 27 4.55 -4.01 6.30
CA LYS A 27 4.50 -5.01 7.37
C LYS A 27 3.22 -4.80 8.18
N PRO A 28 2.35 -5.80 8.35
CA PRO A 28 1.12 -5.65 9.14
C PRO A 28 1.39 -5.25 10.59
N ILE A 29 0.52 -4.44 11.20
CA ILE A 29 0.59 -4.05 12.62
C ILE A 29 0.63 -5.29 13.52
N SER A 30 -0.16 -6.32 13.22
CA SER A 30 -0.19 -7.59 13.97
C SER A 30 1.15 -8.35 14.00
N ARG A 31 2.09 -8.00 13.12
CA ARG A 31 3.45 -8.56 13.07
C ARG A 31 4.51 -7.55 13.51
N GLY A 32 4.11 -6.46 14.14
CA GLY A 32 5.00 -5.37 14.56
C GLY A 32 5.41 -4.46 13.41
N GLY A 33 4.50 -4.14 12.49
CA GLY A 33 4.61 -2.97 11.60
C GLY A 33 4.19 -1.68 12.32
N THR A 34 4.65 -0.55 11.82
CA THR A 34 4.41 0.80 12.39
C THR A 34 3.60 1.67 11.44
N ASP A 35 3.05 2.78 11.92
CA ASP A 35 2.36 3.80 11.11
C ASP A 35 3.32 4.82 10.48
N GLU A 36 4.63 4.52 10.46
CA GLU A 36 5.63 5.36 9.81
C GLU A 36 5.45 5.32 8.29
N LEU A 37 5.66 6.46 7.61
CA LEU A 37 5.55 6.55 6.14
C LEU A 37 6.42 5.51 5.40
N SER A 38 7.56 5.11 5.99
CA SER A 38 8.44 4.06 5.48
C SER A 38 7.81 2.66 5.47
N ASN A 39 6.81 2.41 6.32
CA ASN A 39 6.02 1.18 6.38
C ASN A 39 4.65 1.32 5.69
N LEU A 40 4.35 2.46 5.05
CA LEU A 40 3.10 2.67 4.34
C LEU A 40 3.33 2.66 2.83
N ARG A 41 2.34 2.16 2.07
CA ARG A 41 2.33 2.19 0.61
C ARG A 41 0.92 2.37 0.08
N PHE A 42 0.83 2.87 -1.15
CA PHE A 42 -0.43 2.88 -1.89
C PHE A 42 -0.63 1.55 -2.61
N LEU A 43 -1.83 0.98 -2.50
CA LEU A 43 -2.25 -0.21 -3.23
C LEU A 43 -3.62 0.03 -3.85
N CYS A 44 -3.81 -0.40 -5.11
CA CYS A 44 -5.14 -0.45 -5.70
C CYS A 44 -5.99 -1.54 -5.02
N ARG A 45 -7.32 -1.45 -5.18
CA ARG A 45 -8.26 -2.41 -4.58
C ARG A 45 -7.93 -3.87 -4.93
N GLN A 46 -7.49 -4.15 -6.16
CA GLN A 46 -7.15 -5.49 -6.62
C GLN A 46 -5.93 -6.05 -5.86
N HIS A 47 -4.83 -5.29 -5.80
CA HIS A 47 -3.61 -5.72 -5.13
C HIS A 47 -3.73 -5.75 -3.60
N ASN A 48 -4.48 -4.81 -3.03
CA ASN A 48 -4.80 -4.83 -1.60
C ASN A 48 -5.64 -6.07 -1.23
N GLY A 49 -6.60 -6.46 -2.07
CA GLY A 49 -7.37 -7.69 -1.92
C GLY A 49 -6.47 -8.94 -1.88
N ARG A 50 -5.58 -9.09 -2.88
CA ARG A 50 -4.64 -10.23 -2.96
C ARG A 50 -3.68 -10.33 -1.78
N LYS A 51 -3.31 -9.20 -1.17
CA LYS A 51 -2.44 -9.17 0.02
C LYS A 51 -3.14 -9.73 1.26
N ARG A 52 -4.45 -9.52 1.41
CA ARG A 52 -5.21 -10.09 2.54
C ARG A 52 -5.18 -11.62 2.55
N ASP A 53 -5.07 -12.24 1.39
CA ASP A 53 -4.99 -13.69 1.26
C ASP A 53 -3.59 -14.26 1.59
N LEU A 54 -2.55 -13.41 1.61
CA LEU A 54 -1.16 -13.77 1.92
C LEU A 54 -0.81 -13.65 3.41
N SER A 55 -1.79 -13.50 4.30
CA SER A 55 -1.58 -13.74 5.73
C SER A 55 -1.42 -15.24 5.98
N GLU A 56 -0.35 -15.84 5.47
CA GLU A 56 0.03 -17.22 5.83
C GLU A 56 0.36 -17.28 7.32
N PRO A 57 0.01 -18.39 8.01
CA PRO A 57 -0.11 -18.49 9.47
C PRO A 57 1.09 -18.00 10.28
#